data_AF-A0A1G5AU01-F1
#
_entry.id   AF-A0A1G5AU01-F1
#
_cell.length_a   1.000
_cell.length_b   1.000
_cell.length_c   1.000
_cell.angle_alpha   90.00
_cell.angle_beta   90.00
_cell.angle_gamma   90.00
#
_symmetry.space_group_name_H-M   'P 1'
#
loop_
_entity.id
_entity.type
_entity.pdbx_description
1 polymer ?
#
loop_
_entity_poly.entity_id
_entity_poly.type
_entity_poly.pdbx_seq_one_letter_code
_entity_poly.pdbx_strand_id
1 'polypeptide(L)'
;MVKLCVREPYVELTMMKKQSKIIIVVVVLLIIAASTFVFIENSISKKELEVNSQYYTGFVARVQKLDNTLSQTSELSSNIDVEQMFDVYTSIILVNDRLTLLKENSKNSPELNVLINDFLIFRDEYGYLVRDQLKGKHADSEILIKVAEQVKLFLNNLPKEYKNSKEFSDQFSKASEHIKPLLHLNF
;
A
#
# COMPACT_ATOMS: atom_id res chain seq x y z
N MET A 1 0.70 83.86 -22.28
CA MET A 1 0.63 82.47 -22.80
C MET A 1 2.00 82.18 -23.40
N VAL A 2 2.82 81.23 -22.96
CA VAL A 2 2.58 79.83 -22.61
C VAL A 2 3.61 79.42 -21.54
N LYS A 3 3.18 78.71 -20.49
CA LYS A 3 4.06 78.13 -19.46
C LYS A 3 4.46 76.73 -19.95
N LEU A 4 5.68 76.60 -20.48
CA LEU A 4 6.23 75.30 -20.90
C LEU A 4 6.65 74.50 -19.66
N CYS A 5 5.90 73.44 -19.36
CA CYS A 5 6.20 72.50 -18.30
C CYS A 5 7.32 71.56 -18.80
N VAL A 6 8.56 71.83 -18.40
CA VAL A 6 9.69 70.93 -18.65
C VAL A 6 9.60 69.77 -17.67
N ARG A 7 9.24 68.57 -18.15
CA ARG A 7 9.38 67.34 -17.35
C ARG A 7 10.86 67.04 -17.21
N GLU A 8 11.36 67.04 -15.98
CA GLU A 8 12.74 66.69 -15.67
C GLU A 8 13.00 65.18 -15.93
N PRO A 9 13.88 64.81 -16.88
CA PRO A 9 14.19 63.42 -17.19
C PRO A 9 14.87 62.67 -16.02
N TYR A 10 15.38 63.40 -15.03
CA TYR A 10 16.07 62.84 -13.87
C TYR A 10 15.12 62.10 -12.90
N VAL A 11 13.88 62.57 -12.78
CA VAL A 11 12.85 62.00 -11.88
C VAL A 11 12.28 60.69 -12.46
N GLU A 12 12.04 60.64 -13.78
CA GLU A 12 11.61 59.41 -14.46
C GLU A 12 12.68 58.31 -14.37
N LEU A 13 13.96 58.64 -14.58
CA LEU A 13 15.06 57.66 -14.51
C LEU A 13 15.24 57.07 -13.10
N THR A 14 15.04 57.89 -12.06
CA THR A 14 15.11 57.44 -10.65
C THR A 14 13.89 56.62 -10.25
N MET A 15 12.67 56.97 -10.71
CA MET A 15 11.47 56.15 -10.51
C MET A 15 11.59 54.77 -11.18
N MET A 16 12.08 54.70 -12.43
CA MET A 16 12.28 53.42 -13.13
C MET A 16 13.32 52.52 -12.44
N LYS A 17 14.42 53.08 -11.92
CA LYS A 17 15.42 52.33 -11.12
C LYS A 17 14.83 51.82 -9.80
N LYS A 18 13.99 52.60 -9.12
CA LYS A 18 13.32 52.20 -7.87
C LYS A 18 12.30 51.08 -8.12
N GLN A 19 11.51 51.19 -9.17
CA GLN A 19 10.57 50.14 -9.60
C GLN A 19 11.30 48.86 -10.01
N SER A 20 12.41 48.96 -10.73
CA SER A 20 13.24 47.80 -11.09
C SER A 20 13.79 47.07 -9.85
N LYS A 21 14.27 47.79 -8.83
CA LYS A 21 14.69 47.18 -7.56
C LYS A 21 13.55 46.48 -6.82
N ILE A 22 12.36 47.10 -6.79
CA ILE A 22 11.17 46.50 -6.17
C ILE A 22 10.76 45.22 -6.92
N ILE A 23 10.73 45.26 -8.25
CA ILE A 23 10.43 44.08 -9.08
C ILE A 23 11.43 42.95 -8.82
N ILE A 24 12.73 43.27 -8.75
CA ILE A 24 13.77 42.27 -8.43
C ILE A 24 13.51 41.64 -7.06
N VAL A 25 13.21 42.44 -6.03
CA VAL A 25 12.92 41.93 -4.68
C VAL A 25 11.68 41.03 -4.69
N VAL A 26 10.62 41.42 -5.39
CA VAL A 26 9.38 40.62 -5.52
C VAL A 26 9.66 39.29 -6.22
N VAL A 27 10.42 39.30 -7.33
CA VAL A 27 10.80 38.08 -8.06
C VAL A 27 11.65 37.16 -7.19
N VAL A 28 12.61 37.70 -6.44
CA VAL A 28 13.44 36.91 -5.50
C VAL A 28 12.57 36.27 -4.41
N LEU A 29 11.62 37.02 -3.83
CA LEU A 29 10.68 36.49 -2.84
C LEU A 29 9.79 35.37 -3.41
N LEU A 30 9.33 35.51 -4.66
CA LEU A 30 8.55 34.47 -5.34
C LEU A 30 9.38 33.19 -5.59
N ILE A 31 10.65 33.32 -5.97
CA ILE A 31 11.56 32.17 -6.15
C ILE A 31 11.79 31.46 -4.81
N ILE A 32 12.01 32.23 -3.73
CA ILE A 32 12.18 31.66 -2.38
C ILE A 32 10.90 30.96 -1.93
N ALA A 33 9.72 31.56 -2.15
CA ALA A 33 8.44 30.95 -1.81
C ALA A 33 8.17 29.67 -2.61
N ALA A 34 8.43 29.67 -3.92
CA ALA A 34 8.24 28.49 -4.76
C ALA A 34 9.21 27.36 -4.40
N SER A 35 10.49 27.67 -4.15
CA SER A 35 11.49 26.66 -3.77
C SER A 35 11.22 26.05 -2.41
N THR A 36 10.82 26.86 -1.42
CA THR A 36 10.43 26.36 -0.09
C THR A 36 9.17 25.50 -0.15
N PHE A 37 8.16 25.87 -0.95
CA PHE A 37 6.98 25.05 -1.17
C PHE A 37 7.32 23.68 -1.76
N VAL A 38 8.12 23.64 -2.83
CA VAL A 38 8.57 22.37 -3.45
C VAL A 38 9.36 21.52 -2.47
N PHE A 39 10.21 22.13 -1.63
CA PHE A 39 10.99 21.41 -0.63
C PHE A 39 10.11 20.77 0.45
N ILE A 40 9.10 21.49 0.94
CA ILE A 40 8.13 20.98 1.91
C ILE A 40 7.33 19.81 1.30
N GLU A 41 6.81 19.98 0.09
CA GLU A 41 6.02 18.96 -0.60
C GLU A 41 6.84 17.67 -0.81
N ASN A 42 8.10 17.80 -1.27
CA ASN A 42 9.00 16.67 -1.44
C ASN A 42 9.31 15.96 -0.12
N SER A 43 9.43 16.71 0.98
CA SER A 43 9.70 16.15 2.31
C SER A 43 8.49 15.36 2.85
N ILE A 44 7.28 15.89 2.65
CA ILE A 44 6.02 15.20 3.00
C ILE A 44 5.88 13.93 2.17
N SER A 45 6.11 14.01 0.86
CA SER A 45 6.02 12.85 -0.04
C SER A 45 7.02 11.74 0.31
N LYS A 46 8.26 12.09 0.66
CA LYS A 46 9.25 11.11 1.13
C LYS A 46 8.82 10.40 2.41
N LYS A 47 8.32 11.15 3.38
CA LYS A 47 7.83 10.60 4.65
C LYS A 47 6.65 9.65 4.43
N GLU A 48 5.71 10.02 3.57
CA GLU A 48 4.58 9.18 3.19
C GLU A 48 5.03 7.86 2.54
N LEU A 49 6.00 7.93 1.63
CA LEU A 49 6.56 6.75 0.97
C LEU A 49 7.28 5.82 1.93
N GLU A 50 8.02 6.37 2.90
CA GLU A 50 8.69 5.60 3.95
C GLU A 50 7.67 4.86 4.84
N VAL A 51 6.63 5.57 5.28
CA VAL A 51 5.55 4.99 6.11
C VAL A 51 4.84 3.86 5.34
N ASN A 52 4.46 4.08 4.09
CA ASN A 52 3.81 3.06 3.27
C ASN A 52 4.72 1.84 3.04
N SER A 53 6.02 2.07 2.86
CA SER A 53 7.01 1.00 2.75
C SER A 53 7.06 0.14 4.01
N GLN A 54 7.07 0.75 5.21
CA GLN A 54 7.06 0.01 6.47
C GLN A 54 5.80 -0.85 6.64
N TYR A 55 4.62 -0.30 6.34
CA TYR A 55 3.37 -1.07 6.38
C TYR A 55 3.37 -2.21 5.37
N TYR A 56 3.87 -1.96 4.17
CA TYR A 56 3.98 -2.98 3.13
C TYR A 56 4.92 -4.13 3.54
N THR A 57 6.11 -3.81 4.07
CA THR A 57 7.03 -4.82 4.62
C THR A 57 6.36 -5.61 5.75
N GLY A 58 5.62 -4.95 6.63
CA GLY A 58 4.86 -5.60 7.70
C GLY A 58 3.78 -6.54 7.17
N PHE A 59 3.10 -6.16 6.08
CA PHE A 59 2.13 -7.00 5.38
C PHE A 59 2.80 -8.24 4.76
N VAL A 60 3.86 -8.05 3.96
CA VAL A 60 4.59 -9.15 3.32
C VAL A 60 5.11 -10.15 4.37
N ALA A 61 5.63 -9.67 5.49
CA ALA A 61 6.10 -10.52 6.59
C ALA A 61 4.97 -11.39 7.19
N ARG A 62 3.72 -10.90 7.22
CA ARG A 62 2.56 -11.72 7.64
C ARG A 62 2.19 -12.77 6.61
N VAL A 63 2.23 -12.43 5.32
CA VAL A 63 1.99 -13.41 4.25
C VAL A 63 3.05 -14.50 4.28
N GLN A 64 4.33 -14.15 4.49
CA GLN A 64 5.41 -15.12 4.69
C GLN A 64 5.16 -16.02 5.92
N LYS A 65 4.66 -15.45 7.03
CA LYS A 65 4.32 -16.26 8.20
C LYS A 65 3.18 -17.23 7.90
N LEU A 66 2.16 -16.79 7.18
CA LEU A 66 1.06 -17.65 6.73
C LEU A 66 1.55 -18.81 5.85
N ASP A 67 2.38 -18.54 4.84
CA ASP A 67 2.99 -19.56 3.97
C ASP A 67 3.81 -20.59 4.76
N ASN A 68 4.60 -20.12 5.74
CA ASN A 68 5.36 -21.01 6.63
C ASN A 68 4.44 -21.90 7.49
N THR A 69 3.37 -21.34 8.06
CA THR A 69 2.40 -22.11 8.85
C THR A 69 1.68 -23.17 7.99
N LEU A 70 1.30 -22.81 6.77
CA LEU A 70 0.68 -23.74 5.80
C LEU A 70 1.64 -24.87 5.40
N SER A 71 2.91 -24.55 5.15
CA SER A 71 3.92 -25.54 4.79
C SER A 71 4.12 -26.58 5.90
N GLN A 72 4.21 -26.13 7.16
CA GLN A 72 4.32 -27.00 8.34
C GLN A 72 3.10 -27.94 8.51
N THR A 73 1.92 -27.47 8.11
CA THR A 73 0.67 -28.25 8.19
C THR A 73 0.59 -29.32 7.07
N SER A 74 1.17 -29.05 5.89
CA SER A 74 1.12 -29.95 4.73
C SER A 74 2.06 -31.16 4.80
N GLU A 75 3.14 -31.09 5.59
CA GLU A 75 4.13 -32.17 5.70
C GLU A 75 3.68 -33.32 6.66
N LEU A 76 2.65 -33.09 7.48
CA LEU A 76 2.12 -34.05 8.45
C LEU A 76 0.88 -34.77 7.90
N SER A 77 1.12 -35.58 6.86
CA SER A 77 0.14 -36.14 5.92
C SER A 77 -0.87 -37.20 6.44
N SER A 78 -1.15 -37.31 7.75
CA SER A 78 -2.10 -38.34 8.21
C SER A 78 -3.06 -37.98 9.33
N ASN A 79 -2.88 -36.84 10.01
CA ASN A 79 -3.86 -36.29 10.94
C ASN A 79 -3.62 -34.78 11.03
N ILE A 80 -4.27 -34.02 10.14
CA ILE A 80 -4.21 -32.56 10.21
C ILE A 80 -4.83 -32.14 11.54
N ASP A 81 -3.99 -31.63 12.43
CA ASP A 81 -4.39 -31.24 13.75
C ASP A 81 -5.30 -30.00 13.66
N VAL A 82 -6.38 -30.00 14.43
CA VAL A 82 -7.23 -28.83 14.63
C VAL A 82 -6.38 -27.64 15.08
N GLU A 83 -5.37 -27.88 15.92
CA GLU A 83 -4.45 -26.84 16.39
C GLU A 83 -3.72 -26.16 15.22
N GLN A 84 -3.23 -26.94 14.25
CA GLN A 84 -2.55 -26.41 13.06
C GLN A 84 -3.50 -25.62 12.16
N MET A 85 -4.72 -26.10 11.94
CA MET A 85 -5.72 -25.35 11.19
C MET A 85 -6.07 -24.04 11.91
N PHE A 86 -6.11 -24.05 13.25
CA PHE A 86 -6.35 -22.85 14.04
C PHE A 86 -5.19 -21.84 13.93
N ASP A 87 -3.95 -22.30 13.86
CA ASP A 87 -2.77 -21.46 13.62
C ASP A 87 -2.79 -20.81 12.23
N VAL A 88 -3.20 -21.56 11.21
CA VAL A 88 -3.41 -21.01 9.86
C VAL A 88 -4.50 -19.94 9.89
N TYR A 89 -5.65 -20.23 10.50
CA TYR A 89 -6.76 -19.29 10.62
C TYR A 89 -6.34 -17.99 11.31
N THR A 90 -5.61 -18.11 12.42
CA THR A 90 -5.05 -16.95 13.14
C THR A 90 -4.07 -16.16 12.25
N SER A 91 -3.24 -16.86 11.46
CA SER A 91 -2.32 -16.21 10.54
C SER A 91 -3.06 -15.45 9.42
N ILE A 92 -4.18 -15.97 8.91
CA ILE A 92 -5.03 -15.28 7.92
C ILE A 92 -5.59 -13.97 8.53
N ILE A 93 -6.09 -14.01 9.78
CA ILE A 93 -6.57 -12.80 10.47
C ILE A 93 -5.47 -11.72 10.53
N LEU A 94 -4.24 -12.11 10.91
CA LEU A 94 -3.13 -11.18 11.01
C LEU A 94 -2.69 -10.59 9.66
N VAL A 95 -2.89 -11.33 8.56
CA VAL A 95 -2.70 -10.80 7.19
C VAL A 95 -3.74 -9.71 6.91
N ASN A 96 -5.01 -9.97 7.22
CA ASN A 96 -6.10 -9.00 7.00
C ASN A 96 -5.90 -7.72 7.80
N ASP A 97 -5.47 -7.84 9.06
CA ASP A 97 -5.18 -6.69 9.93
C ASP A 97 -4.06 -5.82 9.34
N ARG A 98 -2.97 -6.45 8.87
CA ARG A 98 -1.86 -5.71 8.25
C ARG A 98 -2.24 -5.09 6.92
N LEU A 99 -3.06 -5.76 6.13
CA LEU A 99 -3.56 -5.22 4.88
C LEU A 99 -4.48 -4.00 5.11
N THR A 100 -5.29 -4.04 6.16
CA THR A 100 -6.13 -2.90 6.59
C THR A 100 -5.25 -1.72 7.01
N LEU A 101 -4.23 -1.95 7.83
CA LEU A 101 -3.28 -0.90 8.23
C LEU A 101 -2.52 -0.32 7.02
N LEU A 102 -2.12 -1.16 6.06
CA LEU A 102 -1.51 -0.69 4.82
C LEU A 102 -2.45 0.23 4.05
N LYS A 103 -3.73 -0.15 3.90
CA LYS A 103 -4.75 0.68 3.25
C LYS A 103 -4.92 2.02 3.96
N GLU A 104 -5.10 2.01 5.28
CA GLU A 104 -5.36 3.23 6.07
C GLU A 104 -4.25 4.27 5.97
N ASN A 105 -3.02 3.83 5.69
CA ASN A 105 -1.85 4.70 5.59
C ASN A 105 -1.45 4.99 4.13
N SER A 106 -1.89 4.18 3.17
CA SER A 106 -1.72 4.44 1.74
C SER A 106 -2.79 5.40 1.20
N LYS A 107 -2.42 6.26 0.24
CA LYS A 107 -3.43 7.00 -0.54
C LYS A 107 -4.35 6.00 -1.25
N ASN A 108 -5.66 6.25 -1.15
CA ASN A 108 -6.76 5.47 -1.73
C ASN A 108 -6.36 4.60 -2.94
N SER A 109 -6.07 3.32 -2.70
CA SER A 109 -5.87 2.31 -3.72
C SER A 109 -7.12 1.42 -3.79
N PRO A 110 -7.91 1.49 -4.87
CA PRO A 110 -9.04 0.58 -5.10
C PRO A 110 -8.62 -0.89 -5.06
N GLU A 111 -7.41 -1.21 -5.49
CA GLU A 111 -6.85 -2.56 -5.50
C GLU A 111 -6.74 -3.14 -4.09
N LEU A 112 -6.32 -2.33 -3.12
CA LEU A 112 -6.28 -2.74 -1.71
C LEU A 112 -7.69 -3.02 -1.16
N ASN A 113 -8.72 -2.30 -1.59
CA ASN A 113 -10.09 -2.58 -1.14
C ASN A 113 -10.59 -3.94 -1.61
N VAL A 114 -10.32 -4.27 -2.88
CA VAL A 114 -10.70 -5.57 -3.45
C VAL A 114 -9.96 -6.67 -2.69
N LEU A 115 -8.64 -6.54 -2.53
CA LEU A 115 -7.86 -7.55 -1.84
C LEU A 115 -8.26 -7.73 -0.37
N ILE A 116 -8.59 -6.64 0.35
CA ILE A 116 -9.12 -6.72 1.72
C ILE A 116 -10.41 -7.53 1.75
N ASN A 117 -11.34 -7.24 0.84
CA ASN A 117 -12.59 -7.98 0.76
C ASN A 117 -12.35 -9.47 0.46
N ASP A 118 -11.46 -9.76 -0.48
CA ASP A 118 -11.12 -11.13 -0.87
C ASP A 118 -10.52 -11.90 0.32
N PHE A 119 -9.61 -11.29 1.05
CA PHE A 119 -9.01 -11.87 2.25
C PHE A 119 -10.00 -12.03 3.42
N LEU A 120 -11.00 -11.15 3.54
CA LEU A 120 -12.09 -11.30 4.52
C LEU A 120 -12.97 -12.51 4.18
N ILE A 121 -13.31 -12.71 2.91
CA ILE A 121 -14.07 -13.88 2.46
C ILE A 121 -13.24 -15.15 2.68
N PHE A 122 -11.97 -15.16 2.27
CA PHE A 122 -11.08 -16.30 2.49
C PHE A 122 -10.95 -16.67 3.99
N ARG A 123 -10.85 -15.68 4.88
CA ARG A 123 -10.89 -15.90 6.33
C ARG A 123 -12.15 -16.65 6.73
N ASP A 124 -13.31 -16.23 6.25
CA ASP A 124 -14.59 -16.83 6.64
C ASP A 124 -14.72 -18.26 6.09
N GLU A 125 -14.34 -18.48 4.84
CA GLU A 125 -14.28 -19.81 4.20
C GLU A 125 -13.37 -20.77 4.96
N TYR A 126 -12.15 -20.33 5.29
CA TYR A 126 -11.21 -21.15 6.05
C TYR A 126 -11.71 -21.39 7.49
N GLY A 127 -12.38 -20.41 8.10
CA GLY A 127 -13.02 -20.55 9.40
C GLY A 127 -14.08 -21.66 9.42
N TYR A 128 -14.82 -21.86 8.32
CA TYR A 128 -15.74 -22.99 8.20
C TYR A 128 -15.02 -24.33 8.17
N LEU A 129 -13.87 -24.44 7.48
CA LEU A 129 -13.04 -25.65 7.47
C LEU A 129 -12.58 -26.02 8.89
N VAL A 130 -12.07 -25.05 9.65
CA VAL A 130 -11.65 -25.25 11.05
C VAL A 130 -12.84 -25.75 11.89
N ARG A 131 -14.01 -25.13 11.72
CA ARG A 131 -15.22 -25.50 12.46
C ARG A 131 -15.70 -26.90 12.13
N ASP A 132 -15.59 -27.32 10.88
CA ASP A 132 -15.99 -28.66 10.47
C ASP A 132 -15.00 -29.72 10.96
N GLN A 133 -13.69 -29.44 10.95
CA GLN A 133 -12.68 -30.29 11.58
C GLN A 133 -12.97 -30.49 13.07
N LEU A 134 -13.33 -29.42 13.81
CA LEU A 134 -13.73 -29.49 15.21
C LEU A 134 -14.96 -30.37 15.47
N LYS A 135 -15.84 -30.54 14.47
CA LYS A 135 -17.02 -31.42 14.55
C LYS A 135 -16.71 -32.86 14.10
N GLY A 136 -15.45 -33.19 13.80
CA GLY A 136 -15.03 -34.48 13.26
C GLY A 136 -15.37 -34.68 11.79
N LYS A 137 -15.76 -33.61 11.07
CA LYS A 137 -15.86 -33.62 9.60
C LYS A 137 -14.50 -33.24 9.06
N HIS A 138 -13.67 -34.23 8.77
CA HIS A 138 -12.31 -33.99 8.33
C HIS A 138 -12.28 -33.07 7.10
N ALA A 139 -11.48 -32.01 7.18
CA ALA A 139 -11.24 -31.13 6.04
C ALA A 139 -10.54 -31.91 4.92
N ASP A 140 -10.95 -31.67 3.68
CA ASP A 140 -10.33 -32.32 2.53
C ASP A 140 -8.88 -31.85 2.39
N SER A 141 -7.95 -32.81 2.39
CA SER A 141 -6.53 -32.54 2.20
C SER A 141 -6.22 -31.83 0.88
N GLU A 142 -7.01 -32.07 -0.18
CA GLU A 142 -6.82 -31.40 -1.47
C GLU A 142 -7.11 -29.90 -1.36
N ILE A 143 -8.13 -29.53 -0.59
CA ILE A 143 -8.46 -28.11 -0.33
C ILE A 143 -7.31 -27.45 0.41
N LEU A 144 -6.74 -28.11 1.41
CA LEU A 144 -5.65 -27.54 2.22
C LEU A 144 -4.35 -27.41 1.42
N ILE A 145 -4.06 -28.36 0.54
CA ILE A 145 -2.95 -28.25 -0.43
C ILE A 145 -3.18 -27.06 -1.36
N LYS A 146 -4.38 -26.91 -1.93
CA LYS A 146 -4.73 -25.78 -2.80
C LYS A 146 -4.58 -24.44 -2.09
N VAL A 147 -4.98 -24.35 -0.82
CA VAL A 147 -4.78 -23.13 0.00
C VAL A 147 -3.30 -22.80 0.11
N ALA A 148 -2.47 -23.78 0.46
CA ALA A 148 -1.02 -23.61 0.57
C ALA A 148 -0.40 -23.14 -0.76
N GLU A 149 -0.75 -23.79 -1.87
CA GLU A 149 -0.25 -23.44 -3.21
C GLU A 149 -0.62 -22.01 -3.62
N GLN A 150 -1.87 -21.61 -3.43
CA GLN A 150 -2.33 -20.28 -3.80
C GLN A 150 -1.70 -19.18 -2.93
N VAL A 151 -1.57 -19.40 -1.63
CA VAL A 151 -0.87 -18.44 -0.75
C VAL A 151 0.61 -18.32 -1.15
N LYS A 152 1.26 -19.43 -1.49
CA LYS A 152 2.65 -19.43 -1.97
C LYS A 152 2.80 -18.68 -3.29
N LEU A 153 1.88 -18.89 -4.24
CA LEU A 153 1.85 -18.15 -5.51
C LEU A 153 1.61 -16.66 -5.29
N PHE A 154 0.70 -16.30 -4.39
CA PHE A 154 0.48 -14.92 -3.98
C PHE A 154 1.79 -14.30 -3.46
N LEU A 155 2.42 -14.95 -2.48
CA LEU A 155 3.67 -14.48 -1.88
C LEU A 155 4.79 -14.31 -2.91
N ASN A 156 4.99 -15.29 -3.78
CA ASN A 156 6.05 -15.27 -4.79
C ASN A 156 5.86 -14.17 -5.84
N ASN A 157 4.62 -13.77 -6.10
CA ASN A 157 4.27 -12.76 -7.10
C ASN A 157 4.10 -11.36 -6.51
N LEU A 158 4.14 -11.21 -5.18
CA LEU A 158 4.14 -9.89 -4.54
C LEU A 158 5.39 -9.08 -4.92
N PRO A 159 5.26 -7.76 -5.12
CA PRO A 159 6.41 -6.88 -5.23
C PRO A 159 7.35 -7.03 -4.03
N LYS A 160 8.67 -7.06 -4.25
CA LYS A 160 9.63 -7.20 -3.14
C LYS A 160 9.66 -5.99 -2.20
N GLU A 161 9.40 -4.81 -2.77
CA GLU A 161 9.46 -3.53 -2.08
C GLU A 161 8.30 -2.65 -2.52
N TYR A 162 7.86 -1.76 -1.63
CA TYR A 162 6.87 -0.76 -1.97
C TYR A 162 7.45 0.29 -2.91
N LYS A 163 6.73 0.58 -4.00
CA LYS A 163 7.02 1.72 -4.87
C LYS A 163 5.71 2.40 -5.24
N ASN A 164 5.69 3.72 -5.22
CA ASN A 164 4.56 4.48 -5.77
C ASN A 164 4.69 4.54 -7.30
N SER A 165 4.43 3.41 -7.96
CA SER A 165 4.52 3.29 -9.41
C SER A 165 3.40 2.41 -9.97
N LYS A 166 3.09 2.62 -11.24
CA LYS A 166 2.15 1.76 -11.97
C LYS A 166 2.63 0.31 -12.01
N GLU A 167 3.93 0.09 -12.18
CA GLU A 167 4.52 -1.26 -12.20
C GLU A 167 4.29 -2.01 -10.88
N PHE A 168 4.46 -1.34 -9.74
CA PHE A 168 4.13 -1.93 -8.43
C PHE A 168 2.64 -2.31 -8.37
N SER A 169 1.76 -1.40 -8.78
CA SER A 169 0.32 -1.66 -8.79
C SER A 169 -0.06 -2.83 -9.70
N ASP A 170 0.50 -2.90 -10.91
CA ASP A 170 0.24 -3.97 -11.87
C ASP A 170 0.74 -5.33 -11.35
N GLN A 171 1.91 -5.37 -10.72
CA GLN A 171 2.45 -6.58 -10.09
C GLN A 171 1.62 -7.01 -8.88
N PHE A 172 1.26 -6.07 -8.00
CA PHE A 172 0.43 -6.33 -6.83
C PHE A 172 -0.95 -6.86 -7.22
N SER A 173 -1.60 -6.25 -8.21
CA SER A 173 -2.88 -6.73 -8.75
C SER A 173 -2.76 -8.13 -9.34
N LYS A 174 -1.70 -8.44 -10.09
CA LYS A 174 -1.47 -9.79 -10.61
C LYS A 174 -1.28 -10.81 -9.49
N ALA A 175 -0.55 -10.45 -8.43
CA ALA A 175 -0.41 -11.32 -7.27
C ALA A 175 -1.78 -11.61 -6.65
N SER A 176 -2.61 -10.59 -6.47
CA SER A 176 -3.94 -10.70 -5.83
C SER A 176 -4.88 -11.70 -6.51
N GLU A 177 -4.71 -11.98 -7.80
CA GLU A 177 -5.48 -12.99 -8.52
C GLU A 177 -5.34 -14.40 -7.90
N HIS A 178 -4.23 -14.69 -7.22
CA HIS A 178 -4.03 -15.97 -6.53
C HIS A 178 -4.88 -16.12 -5.27
N ILE A 179 -5.49 -15.06 -4.75
CA ILE A 179 -6.41 -15.16 -3.62
C ILE A 179 -7.83 -15.51 -4.08
N LYS A 180 -8.21 -15.18 -5.32
CA LYS A 180 -9.57 -15.43 -5.83
C LYS A 180 -10.03 -16.90 -5.77
N PRO A 181 -9.18 -17.91 -6.04
CA PRO A 181 -9.57 -19.31 -5.90
C PRO A 181 -9.85 -19.73 -4.45
N LEU A 182 -9.50 -18.89 -3.46
CA LEU A 182 -9.69 -19.14 -2.03
C LEU A 182 -10.97 -18.51 -1.48
N LEU A 183 -11.73 -17.79 -2.31
CA LEU A 183 -13.00 -17.17 -1.93
C LEU A 183 -14.15 -18.18 -1.82
N HIS A 184 -13.94 -19.37 -2.39
CA HIS A 184 -14.89 -20.48 -2.37
C HIS A 184 -14.09 -21.77 -2.18
N LEU A 185 -13.85 -22.13 -0.93
CA LEU A 185 -13.09 -23.34 -0.61
C LEU A 185 -13.98 -24.58 -0.67
N ASN A 186 -15.30 -24.41 -0.55
CA ASN A 186 -16.26 -25.51 -0.50
C ASN A 186 -17.62 -25.15 -1.11
N PHE A 187 -17.68 -24.93 -2.43
CA PHE A 187 -18.93 -24.99 -3.21
C PHE A 187 -18.69 -25.48 -4.64
#